data_AF-A0A1H3Q5G4-F1
#
_entry.id   AF-A0A1H3Q5G4-F1
#
_cell.length_a   1.000
_cell.length_b   1.000
_cell.length_c   1.000
_cell.angle_alpha   90.00
_cell.angle_beta   90.00
_cell.angle_gamma   90.00
#
_symmetry.space_group_name_H-M   'P 1'
#
loop_
_entity.id
_entity.type
_entity.pdbx_description
1 polymer ?
#
loop_
_entity_poly.entity_id
_entity_poly.type
_entity_poly.pdbx_seq_one_letter_code
_entity_poly.pdbx_strand_id
1 'polypeptide(L)'
;MSVRGKIWRPIGVMAVAVAGIACVYATRIPPPSPLFEPPALSLAAPDSMPFDLLTHCGVDEAKIGTVYFEAEVPLIGTAQSAPPGWGNPLQPGRMTLLTPNRAVFRDDLGHEVFFRARPGATAPKLLCD
;
A
#
# COMPACT_ATOMS: atom_id res chain seq x y z
N MET A 1 25.14 50.89 -45.53
CA MET A 1 26.47 50.79 -44.89
C MET A 1 26.89 49.32 -44.98
N SER A 2 27.31 48.85 -46.16
CA SER A 2 28.71 48.74 -46.58
C SER A 2 29.64 47.99 -45.59
N VAL A 3 29.81 46.69 -45.87
CA VAL A 3 31.10 46.02 -46.10
C VAL A 3 31.98 45.55 -44.91
N ARG A 4 32.40 44.28 -45.06
CA ARG A 4 33.71 43.63 -44.75
C ARG A 4 33.84 42.77 -43.48
N GLY A 5 34.15 41.49 -43.75
CA GLY A 5 34.76 40.56 -42.83
C GLY A 5 34.95 39.19 -43.47
N LYS A 6 35.88 39.07 -44.43
CA LYS A 6 36.24 37.82 -45.13
C LYS A 6 37.73 37.58 -44.96
N ILE A 7 38.15 36.52 -44.26
CA ILE A 7 39.44 35.81 -44.43
C ILE A 7 39.20 34.36 -43.93
N TRP A 8 39.05 33.35 -44.79
CA TRP A 8 40.06 32.44 -45.41
C TRP A 8 40.62 31.33 -44.49
N ARG A 9 40.38 30.07 -44.91
CA ARG A 9 40.86 28.76 -44.38
C ARG A 9 42.37 28.60 -44.68
N PRO A 10 43.11 27.56 -44.21
CA PRO A 10 43.13 26.30 -44.99
C PRO A 10 43.65 24.98 -44.34
N ILE A 11 43.43 23.87 -45.07
CA ILE A 11 44.24 22.64 -45.24
C ILE A 11 44.29 21.57 -44.14
N GLY A 12 44.01 20.30 -44.53
CA GLY A 12 44.43 19.13 -43.76
C GLY A 12 43.93 17.74 -44.21
N VAL A 13 44.13 17.38 -45.48
CA VAL A 13 44.41 16.03 -46.05
C VAL A 13 43.73 14.73 -45.52
N MET A 14 43.03 14.09 -46.48
CA MET A 14 42.83 12.64 -46.78
C MET A 14 43.51 11.51 -45.95
N ALA A 15 42.75 10.43 -45.70
CA ALA A 15 43.12 9.00 -45.87
C ALA A 15 41.86 8.13 -45.59
N VAL A 16 41.22 7.45 -46.54
CA VAL A 16 41.54 6.21 -47.29
C VAL A 16 41.35 4.89 -46.49
N ALA A 17 40.42 4.07 -47.04
CA ALA A 17 40.36 2.61 -47.14
C ALA A 17 39.76 1.69 -46.04
N VAL A 18 38.58 1.15 -46.41
CA VAL A 18 38.20 -0.28 -46.58
C VAL A 18 38.72 -1.32 -45.56
N ALA A 19 37.78 -1.98 -44.87
CA ALA A 19 37.85 -3.43 -44.63
C ALA A 19 36.44 -3.99 -44.39
N GLY A 20 35.95 -4.80 -45.33
CA GLY A 20 34.77 -5.63 -45.10
C GLY A 20 35.13 -6.78 -44.17
N ILE A 21 34.28 -7.05 -43.18
CA ILE A 21 34.26 -8.33 -42.46
C ILE A 21 32.81 -8.80 -42.42
N ALA A 22 32.50 -9.74 -43.30
CA ALA A 22 31.39 -10.66 -43.13
C ALA A 22 31.76 -11.66 -42.03
N CYS A 23 30.90 -11.86 -41.04
CA CYS A 23 30.58 -13.21 -40.54
C CYS A 23 29.36 -13.11 -39.63
N VAL A 24 28.20 -13.48 -40.18
CA VAL A 24 27.03 -13.89 -39.39
C VAL A 24 27.43 -15.17 -38.65
N TYR A 25 27.65 -15.08 -37.36
CA TYR A 25 27.51 -16.22 -36.45
C TYR A 25 26.49 -15.85 -35.38
N ALA A 26 25.24 -16.19 -35.66
CA ALA A 26 24.19 -16.25 -34.67
C ALA A 26 24.50 -17.41 -33.71
N THR A 27 25.27 -17.16 -32.66
CA THR A 27 25.31 -18.07 -31.51
C THR A 27 24.05 -17.84 -30.69
N ARG A 28 23.03 -18.65 -30.99
CA ARG A 28 21.86 -18.80 -30.12
C ARG A 28 22.35 -19.42 -28.80
N ILE A 29 22.64 -18.59 -27.80
CA ILE A 29 22.74 -19.04 -26.42
C ILE A 29 21.29 -19.35 -26.00
N PRO A 30 20.91 -20.62 -25.73
CA PRO A 30 19.63 -20.88 -25.10
C PRO A 30 19.63 -20.22 -23.71
N PRO A 31 18.55 -19.55 -23.30
CA PRO A 31 18.47 -18.98 -21.97
C PRO A 31 18.69 -20.08 -20.92
N PRO A 32 19.38 -19.81 -19.80
CA PRO A 32 19.48 -20.78 -18.72
C PRO A 32 18.06 -21.13 -18.27
N SER A 33 17.74 -22.42 -18.25
CA SER A 33 16.49 -22.93 -17.69
C SER A 33 16.27 -22.32 -16.31
N PRO A 34 15.07 -21.83 -15.97
CA PRO A 34 14.82 -21.33 -14.62
C PRO A 34 14.98 -22.50 -13.65
N LEU A 35 16.01 -22.41 -12.82
CA LEU A 35 16.19 -23.27 -11.66
C LEU A 35 15.04 -22.96 -10.70
N PHE A 36 14.06 -23.86 -10.63
CA PHE A 36 13.08 -24.03 -9.57
C PHE A 36 12.92 -22.81 -8.64
N GLU A 37 12.13 -21.85 -9.09
CA GLU A 37 11.71 -20.74 -8.24
C GLU A 37 10.87 -21.35 -7.11
N PRO A 38 11.22 -21.17 -5.82
CA PRO A 38 10.38 -21.65 -4.73
C PRO A 38 8.99 -21.05 -4.93
N PRO A 39 7.89 -21.81 -4.75
CA PRO A 39 6.57 -21.27 -4.92
C PRO A 39 6.48 -20.04 -4.01
N ALA A 40 6.29 -18.87 -4.61
CA ALA A 40 5.94 -17.68 -3.85
C ALA A 40 4.73 -18.08 -3.01
N LEU A 41 4.90 -18.14 -1.69
CA LEU A 41 3.79 -18.35 -0.78
C LEU A 41 2.85 -17.17 -1.03
N SER A 42 1.82 -17.38 -1.84
CA SER A 42 0.74 -16.44 -2.01
C SER A 42 -0.02 -16.46 -0.69
N LEU A 43 0.43 -15.66 0.28
CA LEU A 43 -0.45 -15.28 1.37
C LEU A 43 -1.62 -14.58 0.70
N ALA A 44 -2.80 -15.20 0.76
CA ALA A 44 -4.03 -14.51 0.42
C ALA A 44 -4.01 -13.14 1.11
N ALA A 45 -4.27 -12.08 0.34
CA ALA A 45 -4.32 -10.74 0.91
C ALA A 45 -5.35 -10.72 2.05
N PRO A 46 -5.08 -10.03 3.17
CA PRO A 46 -6.04 -9.96 4.27
C PRO A 46 -7.34 -9.33 3.80
N ASP A 47 -8.47 -9.90 4.22
CA ASP A 47 -9.80 -9.44 3.80
C ASP A 47 -10.05 -8.02 4.35
N SER A 48 -10.08 -7.05 3.44
CA SER A 48 -10.30 -5.64 3.74
C SER A 48 -11.64 -5.17 3.18
N MET A 49 -12.45 -4.52 4.00
CA MET A 49 -13.80 -4.05 3.63
C MET A 49 -14.06 -2.62 4.11
N PRO A 50 -14.91 -1.84 3.41
CA PRO A 50 -15.44 -0.59 3.93
C PRO A 50 -16.09 -0.81 5.30
N PHE A 51 -15.89 0.13 6.22
CA PHE A 51 -16.41 0.03 7.57
C PHE A 51 -16.69 1.42 8.15
N ASP A 52 -17.87 1.62 8.70
CA ASP A 52 -18.22 2.81 9.47
C ASP A 52 -18.03 2.49 10.96
N LEU A 53 -16.93 2.96 11.53
CA LEU A 53 -16.61 2.71 12.93
C LEU A 53 -17.44 3.60 13.85
N LEU A 54 -18.13 3.00 14.82
CA LEU A 54 -18.89 3.72 15.83
C LEU A 54 -17.95 4.35 16.85
N THR A 55 -17.99 5.68 16.94
CA THR A 55 -17.10 6.49 17.79
C THR A 55 -17.85 7.33 18.80
N HIS A 56 -19.19 7.41 18.72
CA HIS A 56 -19.98 8.38 19.49
C HIS A 56 -19.74 8.37 21.01
N CYS A 57 -19.49 7.20 21.61
CA CYS A 57 -19.14 7.02 23.02
C CYS A 57 -17.68 6.60 23.24
N GLY A 58 -16.84 6.84 22.23
CA GLY A 58 -15.53 6.23 22.07
C GLY A 58 -15.57 4.92 21.29
N VAL A 59 -14.40 4.29 21.17
CA VAL A 59 -14.16 3.03 20.45
C VAL A 59 -13.65 2.00 21.44
N ASP A 60 -14.49 1.03 21.80
CA ASP A 60 -14.11 -0.12 22.63
C ASP A 60 -14.52 -1.46 21.99
N GLU A 61 -15.42 -1.41 21.01
CA GLU A 61 -15.89 -2.59 20.30
C GLU A 61 -16.30 -2.27 18.87
N ALA A 62 -16.07 -3.24 17.98
CA ALA A 62 -16.63 -3.29 16.65
C ALA A 62 -17.24 -4.67 16.39
N LYS A 63 -18.40 -4.71 15.73
CA LYS A 63 -18.96 -5.96 15.21
C LYS A 63 -18.52 -6.13 13.77
N ILE A 64 -17.80 -7.23 13.51
CA ILE A 64 -17.27 -7.55 12.18
C ILE A 64 -17.94 -8.85 11.73
N GLY A 65 -18.86 -8.74 10.77
CA GLY A 65 -19.76 -9.84 10.42
C GLY A 65 -20.63 -10.23 11.62
N THR A 66 -20.48 -11.47 12.09
CA THR A 66 -21.22 -12.00 13.25
C THR A 66 -20.41 -11.98 14.55
N VAL A 67 -19.13 -11.61 14.49
CA VAL A 67 -18.21 -11.70 15.63
C VAL A 67 -18.02 -10.31 16.23
N TYR A 68 -18.06 -10.23 17.55
CA TYR A 68 -17.72 -9.03 18.29
C TYR A 68 -16.23 -9.00 18.57
N PHE A 69 -15.59 -7.88 18.24
CA PHE A 69 -14.19 -7.63 18.54
C PHE A 69 -14.05 -6.44 19.46
N GLU A 70 -13.26 -6.57 20.51
CA GLU A 70 -12.91 -5.47 21.40
C GLU A 70 -11.64 -4.76 20.91
N ALA A 71 -11.60 -3.44 21.09
CA ALA A 71 -10.38 -2.68 20.84
C ALA A 71 -9.29 -3.13 21.81
N GLU A 72 -8.08 -3.36 21.32
CA GLU A 72 -6.95 -3.72 22.17
C GLU A 72 -6.58 -2.58 23.14
N VAL A 73 -6.72 -1.35 22.65
CA VAL A 73 -6.63 -0.12 23.45
C VAL A 73 -7.93 0.66 23.20
N PRO A 74 -8.81 0.77 24.21
CA PRO A 74 -10.03 1.57 24.08
C PRO A 74 -9.70 3.05 23.86
N LEU A 75 -10.39 3.68 22.90
CA LEU A 75 -10.24 5.11 22.61
C LEU A 75 -11.49 5.85 23.08
N ILE A 76 -11.42 6.43 24.29
CA ILE A 76 -12.54 7.15 24.89
C ILE A 76 -12.20 8.64 24.98
N GLY A 77 -13.01 9.48 24.33
CA GLY A 77 -12.91 10.93 24.41
C GLY A 77 -13.45 11.49 25.72
N THR A 78 -13.31 12.80 25.92
CA THR A 78 -13.81 13.46 27.15
C THR A 78 -15.33 13.31 27.28
N ALA A 79 -15.81 13.05 28.50
CA ALA A 79 -17.22 12.79 28.78
C ALA A 79 -17.80 11.61 27.98
N GLN A 80 -17.01 10.54 27.78
CA GLN A 80 -17.45 9.35 27.06
C GLN A 80 -17.94 9.66 25.65
N SER A 81 -17.12 10.39 24.88
CA SER A 81 -17.45 10.82 23.51
C SER A 81 -16.40 10.35 22.50
N ALA A 82 -16.62 10.65 21.22
CA ALA A 82 -15.60 10.48 20.19
C ALA A 82 -14.32 11.25 20.56
N PRO A 83 -13.12 10.64 20.47
CA PRO A 83 -11.88 11.37 20.71
C PRO A 83 -11.69 12.53 19.72
N PRO A 84 -10.95 13.59 20.08
CA PRO A 84 -10.64 14.68 19.16
C PRO A 84 -10.00 14.16 17.87
N GLY A 85 -10.43 14.70 16.72
CA GLY A 85 -9.96 14.29 15.39
C GLY A 85 -10.77 13.16 14.76
N TRP A 86 -11.60 12.45 15.53
CA TRP A 86 -12.49 11.41 15.01
C TRP A 86 -13.85 11.97 14.61
N GLY A 87 -14.48 11.34 13.62
CA GLY A 87 -15.88 11.56 13.29
C GLY A 87 -16.80 11.25 14.48
N ASN A 88 -17.99 11.84 14.49
CA ASN A 88 -19.00 11.64 15.53
C ASN A 88 -20.40 11.73 14.88
N PRO A 89 -21.21 10.66 14.87
CA PRO A 89 -21.07 9.41 15.64
C PRO A 89 -20.26 8.31 14.98
N LEU A 90 -19.87 8.48 13.70
CA LEU A 90 -19.20 7.47 12.90
C LEU A 90 -17.90 8.02 12.30
N GLN A 91 -16.91 7.15 12.17
CA GLN A 91 -15.69 7.39 11.39
C GLN A 91 -15.66 6.41 10.21
N PRO A 92 -15.77 6.90 8.95
CA PRO A 92 -15.63 6.05 7.78
C PRO A 92 -14.18 5.62 7.61
N GLY A 93 -13.98 4.37 7.19
CA GLY A 93 -12.67 3.83 6.88
C GLY A 93 -12.75 2.41 6.34
N ARG A 94 -11.72 1.63 6.62
CA ARG A 94 -11.62 0.23 6.22
C ARG A 94 -11.26 -0.65 7.40
N MET A 95 -11.96 -1.77 7.52
CA MET A 95 -11.62 -2.84 8.46
C MET A 95 -10.90 -3.94 7.69
N THR A 96 -9.75 -4.37 8.19
CA THR A 96 -8.95 -5.46 7.62
C THR A 96 -8.83 -6.60 8.63
N LEU A 97 -9.31 -7.79 8.27
CA LEU A 97 -9.11 -9.01 9.05
C LEU A 97 -7.68 -9.52 8.83
N LEU A 98 -6.85 -9.42 9.87
CA LEU A 98 -5.46 -9.90 9.85
C LEU A 98 -5.41 -11.41 10.09
N THR A 99 -6.28 -11.89 10.98
CA THR A 99 -6.52 -13.31 11.29
C THR A 99 -7.99 -13.47 11.70
N PRO A 100 -8.53 -14.68 11.88
CA PRO A 100 -9.90 -14.86 12.37
C PRO A 100 -10.21 -14.13 13.70
N ASN A 101 -9.18 -13.87 14.52
CA ASN A 101 -9.34 -13.27 15.84
C ASN A 101 -8.69 -11.88 15.98
N ARG A 102 -8.16 -11.31 14.90
CA ARG A 102 -7.52 -9.99 14.90
C ARG A 102 -7.97 -9.17 13.70
N ALA A 103 -8.35 -7.93 13.95
CA ALA A 103 -8.70 -6.98 12.91
C ALA A 103 -8.03 -5.63 13.16
N VAL A 104 -7.93 -4.81 12.12
CA VAL A 104 -7.43 -3.45 12.22
C VAL A 104 -8.31 -2.51 11.40
N PHE A 105 -8.76 -1.42 12.03
CA PHE A 105 -9.41 -0.32 11.36
C PHE A 105 -8.37 0.72 10.93
N ARG A 106 -8.50 1.25 9.72
CA ARG A 106 -7.71 2.38 9.20
C ARG A 106 -8.58 3.34 8.41
N ASP A 107 -8.24 4.63 8.44
CA ASP A 107 -8.87 5.64 7.58
C ASP A 107 -7.83 6.55 6.90
N ASP A 108 -8.31 7.42 6.01
CA ASP A 108 -7.48 8.36 5.23
C ASP A 108 -6.92 9.51 6.08
N LEU A 109 -7.39 9.67 7.32
CA LEU A 109 -6.86 10.64 8.28
C LEU A 109 -5.65 10.08 9.06
N GLY A 110 -5.32 8.81 8.84
CA GLY A 110 -4.20 8.12 9.48
C GLY A 110 -4.55 7.52 10.83
N HIS A 111 -5.84 7.41 11.17
CA HIS A 111 -6.22 6.70 12.38
C HIS A 111 -6.04 5.19 12.22
N GLU A 112 -5.68 4.53 13.32
CA GLU A 112 -5.48 3.08 13.37
C GLU A 112 -5.97 2.52 14.71
N VAL A 113 -6.77 1.46 14.66
CA VAL A 113 -7.26 0.76 15.86
C VAL A 113 -7.16 -0.75 15.66
N PHE A 114 -6.45 -1.42 16.56
CA PHE A 114 -6.39 -2.87 16.59
C PHE A 114 -7.52 -3.45 17.43
N PHE A 115 -8.06 -4.56 16.94
CA PHE A 115 -9.17 -5.26 17.54
C PHE A 115 -8.83 -6.73 17.73
N ARG A 116 -9.31 -7.29 18.83
CA ARG A 116 -9.25 -8.73 19.14
C ARG A 116 -10.66 -9.29 19.26
N ALA A 117 -10.92 -10.47 18.69
CA ALA A 117 -12.20 -11.13 18.87
C ALA A 117 -12.47 -11.37 20.37
N ARG A 118 -13.69 -11.08 20.82
CA ARG A 118 -14.13 -11.26 22.20
C ARG A 118 -14.81 -12.63 22.33
N PRO A 119 -14.13 -13.66 22.88
CA PRO A 119 -14.65 -15.02 22.84
C PRO A 119 -15.96 -15.14 23.61
N GLY A 120 -16.96 -15.81 23.01
CA GLY A 120 -18.26 -16.04 23.63
C GLY A 120 -19.19 -14.83 23.69
N ALA A 121 -18.81 -13.68 23.12
CA ALA A 121 -19.68 -12.51 23.06
C ALA A 121 -20.90 -12.75 22.16
N THR A 122 -22.10 -12.51 22.71
CA THR A 122 -23.38 -12.63 22.00
C THR A 122 -24.09 -11.28 21.82
N ALA A 123 -23.68 -10.26 22.57
CA ALA A 123 -24.27 -8.92 22.58
C ALA A 123 -23.17 -7.86 22.66
N PRO A 124 -23.41 -6.63 22.16
CA PRO A 124 -22.42 -5.57 22.24
C PRO A 124 -22.14 -5.14 23.69
N LYS A 125 -21.00 -4.48 23.91
CA LYS A 125 -20.73 -3.78 25.17
C LYS A 125 -21.68 -2.59 25.32
N LEU A 126 -22.13 -2.35 26.56
CA LEU A 126 -22.81 -1.09 26.90
C LEU A 126 -21.74 -0.04 27.15
N LEU A 127 -21.51 0.82 26.15
CA LEU A 127 -20.50 1.89 26.22
C LEU A 127 -21.11 3.27 26.48
N CYS A 128 -22.43 3.38 26.36
CA CYS A 128 -23.18 4.62 26.47
C CYS A 128 -24.22 4.45 27.56
N ASP A 129 -24.30 5.44 28.44
CA ASP A 129 -25.28 5.55 29.52
C ASP A 129 -26.05 6.87 29.39
#